data_AF-A0A530CGB2-F1
#
_entry.id   AF-A0A530CGB2-F1
#
_cell.length_a   1.000
_cell.length_b   1.000
_cell.length_c   1.000
_cell.angle_alpha   90.00
_cell.angle_beta   90.00
_cell.angle_gamma   90.00
#
_symmetry.space_group_name_H-M   'P 1'
#
loop_
_entity.id
_entity.type
_entity.pdbx_description
1 polymer ?
#
loop_
_entity_poly.entity_id
_entity_poly.type
_entity_poly.pdbx_seq_one_letter_code
_entity_poly.pdbx_strand_id
1 'polypeptide(L)' 'PPRAGAEDQSKQIARSDVPLVAAVSCNPVTLARDLRILLDGGYTLKSVIPIDQFLWSPHVEAVALLEKPKRRR' A
#
# COMPACT_ATOMS: atom_id res chain seq x y z
N PRO A 1 1.89 -8.20 2.61
CA PRO A 1 2.50 -8.59 3.92
C PRO A 1 1.53 -9.50 4.70
N PRO A 2 1.94 -10.11 5.83
CA PRO A 2 1.01 -10.74 6.77
C PRO A 2 -0.02 -9.74 7.34
N ARG A 3 -1.02 -10.22 8.10
CA ARG A 3 -2.13 -9.38 8.66
C ARG A 3 -1.68 -8.20 9.52
N ALA A 4 -0.46 -8.21 10.04
CA ALA A 4 0.13 -7.10 10.79
C ALA A 4 0.48 -5.88 9.90
N GLY A 5 0.44 -6.03 8.58
CA GLY A 5 0.86 -5.00 7.62
C GLY A 5 2.37 -4.94 7.44
N ALA A 6 2.84 -3.86 6.85
CA ALA A 6 4.21 -3.61 6.43
C ALA A 6 4.72 -2.26 6.96
N GLU A 7 4.40 -1.91 8.21
CA GLU A 7 4.64 -0.56 8.75
C GLU A 7 6.08 -0.08 8.56
N ASP A 8 7.05 -0.91 8.94
CA ASP A 8 8.47 -0.55 8.86
C ASP A 8 8.95 -0.49 7.41
N GLN A 9 8.47 -1.38 6.55
CA GLN A 9 8.79 -1.34 5.13
C GLN A 9 8.19 -0.09 4.48
N SER A 10 6.96 0.30 4.82
CA SER A 10 6.34 1.53 4.35
C SER A 10 7.13 2.76 4.77
N LYS A 11 7.67 2.79 6.01
CA LYS A 11 8.56 3.88 6.47
C LYS A 11 9.85 3.95 5.65
N GLN A 12 10.44 2.80 5.28
CA GLN A 12 11.64 2.76 4.43
C GLN A 12 11.33 3.18 2.99
N ILE A 13 10.23 2.67 2.41
CA ILE A 13 9.81 2.97 1.04
C ILE A 13 9.44 4.45 0.90
N ALA A 14 8.74 5.04 1.89
CA ALA A 14 8.40 6.46 1.92
C ALA A 14 9.63 7.37 1.76
N ARG A 15 10.77 6.97 2.34
CA ARG A 15 12.04 7.69 2.26
C ARG A 15 12.84 7.41 0.98
N SER A 16 12.43 6.41 0.20
CA SER A 16 13.09 6.03 -1.03
C SER A 16 12.66 6.90 -2.23
N ASP A 17 13.39 6.73 -3.33
CA ASP A 17 13.10 7.31 -4.64
C ASP A 17 12.35 6.32 -5.56
N VAL A 18 11.80 5.22 -5.02
CA VAL A 18 11.04 4.23 -5.80
C VAL A 18 9.78 4.90 -6.37
N PRO A 19 9.60 4.97 -7.70
CA PRO A 19 8.54 5.80 -8.26
C PRO A 19 7.16 5.14 -8.24
N LEU A 20 7.08 3.82 -8.10
CA LEU A 20 5.83 3.06 -8.18
C LEU A 20 5.80 2.00 -7.08
N VAL A 21 4.68 1.91 -6.37
CA VAL A 21 4.45 0.92 -5.32
C VAL A 21 3.09 0.27 -5.54
N ALA A 22 3.06 -1.06 -5.54
CA ALA A 22 1.84 -1.83 -5.43
C ALA A 22 1.77 -2.43 -4.02
N ALA A 23 0.77 -2.03 -3.24
CA ALA A 23 0.52 -2.54 -1.90
C ALA A 23 -0.63 -3.56 -1.94
N VAL A 24 -0.33 -4.82 -1.66
CA VAL A 24 -1.31 -5.92 -1.59
C VAL A 24 -1.52 -6.31 -0.13
N SER A 25 -2.77 -6.34 0.35
CA SER A 25 -3.08 -6.65 1.75
C SER A 25 -4.39 -7.40 1.92
N CYS A 26 -4.36 -8.35 2.86
CA CYS A 26 -5.51 -9.12 3.35
C CYS A 26 -6.21 -8.46 4.56
N ASN A 27 -5.73 -7.30 4.98
CA ASN A 27 -6.26 -6.54 6.11
C ASN A 27 -6.39 -5.06 5.72
N PRO A 28 -7.62 -4.53 5.57
CA PRO A 28 -7.85 -3.15 5.16
C PRO A 28 -7.40 -2.13 6.22
N VAL A 29 -7.41 -2.49 7.50
CA VAL A 29 -7.01 -1.59 8.59
C VAL A 29 -5.51 -1.31 8.55
N THR A 30 -4.69 -2.36 8.48
CA THR A 30 -3.24 -2.18 8.39
C THR A 30 -2.82 -1.64 7.03
N LEU A 31 -3.55 -1.99 5.95
CA LEU A 31 -3.35 -1.35 4.65
C LEU A 31 -3.53 0.17 4.74
N ALA A 32 -4.61 0.66 5.37
CA ALA A 32 -4.85 2.09 5.51
C ALA A 32 -3.72 2.82 6.27
N ARG A 33 -3.22 2.23 7.38
CA ARG A 33 -2.04 2.77 8.10
C ARG A 33 -0.82 2.84 7.18
N ASP A 34 -0.52 1.75 6.49
CA ASP A 34 0.66 1.64 5.65
C ASP A 34 0.60 2.60 4.45
N LEU A 35 -0.58 2.77 3.85
CA LEU A 35 -0.82 3.76 2.79
C LEU A 35 -0.65 5.19 3.31
N ARG A 36 -1.12 5.48 4.53
CA ARG A 36 -0.93 6.82 5.11
C ARG A 36 0.55 7.18 5.23
N ILE A 37 1.38 6.24 5.68
CA ILE A 37 2.84 6.42 5.76
C ILE A 37 3.44 6.75 4.38
N LEU A 38 3.00 6.05 3.33
CA LEU A 38 3.47 6.31 1.96
C LEU A 38 2.99 7.66 1.45
N LEU A 39 1.74 8.04 1.69
CA LEU A 39 1.19 9.35 1.31
C LEU A 39 1.96 10.49 1.98
N ASP A 40 2.26 10.36 3.28
CA ASP A 40 3.10 11.32 4.02
C ASP A 40 4.54 11.37 3.47
N GLY A 41 5.01 10.28 2.84
CA GLY A 41 6.29 10.19 2.11
C GLY A 41 6.29 10.80 0.70
N GLY A 42 5.19 11.45 0.30
CA GLY A 42 5.05 12.11 -1.00
C GLY A 42 4.55 11.21 -2.14
N TYR A 43 4.06 10.01 -1.82
CA TYR A 43 3.33 9.21 -2.80
C TYR A 43 1.91 9.74 -3.00
N THR A 44 1.35 9.52 -4.18
CA THR A 44 -0.06 9.74 -4.51
C THR A 44 -0.73 8.40 -4.72
N LEU A 45 -1.85 8.16 -4.04
CA LEU A 45 -2.69 6.99 -4.25
C LEU A 45 -3.46 7.13 -5.58
N LYS A 46 -3.33 6.15 -6.46
CA LYS A 46 -3.97 6.15 -7.79
C LYS A 46 -5.22 5.31 -7.87
N SER A 47 -5.19 4.14 -7.25
CA SER A 47 -6.33 3.25 -7.21
C SER A 47 -6.25 2.35 -6.01
N VAL A 48 -7.42 1.86 -5.59
CA VAL A 48 -7.58 0.76 -4.65
C VAL A 48 -8.63 -0.16 -5.23
N ILE A 49 -8.27 -1.43 -5.39
CA ILE A 49 -9.15 -2.46 -5.96
C ILE A 49 -9.35 -3.52 -4.88
N PRO A 50 -10.57 -3.65 -4.31
CA PRO A 50 -10.90 -4.81 -3.49
C PRO A 50 -11.05 -6.06 -4.36
N ILE A 51 -10.61 -7.20 -3.82
CA ILE A 51 -10.63 -8.50 -4.46
C ILE A 51 -11.29 -9.49 -3.49
N ASP A 52 -12.38 -10.09 -3.94
CA ASP A 52 -13.06 -11.18 -3.23
C ASP A 52 -12.36 -12.51 -3.53
N GLN A 53 -11.20 -12.72 -2.90
CA GLN A 53 -10.41 -13.94 -3.08
C GLN A 53 -10.99 -15.14 -2.32
N PHE A 54 -11.73 -14.88 -1.25
CA PHE A 54 -12.21 -15.89 -0.32
C PHE A 54 -13.74 -15.81 -0.19
N LEU A 55 -14.42 -16.39 -1.18
CA LEU A 55 -15.87 -16.45 -1.25
C LEU A 55 -16.49 -17.00 0.05
N TRP A 56 -17.60 -16.39 0.45
CA TRP A 56 -18.36 -16.76 1.66
C TRP A 56 -17.59 -16.59 2.97
N SER A 57 -16.52 -15.80 2.96
CA SER A 57 -15.79 -15.38 4.15
C SER A 57 -15.92 -13.86 4.37
N PRO A 58 -15.62 -13.35 5.58
CA PRO A 58 -15.54 -11.91 5.83
C PRO A 58 -14.21 -11.29 5.36
N HIS A 59 -13.28 -12.07 4.80
CA HIS A 59 -11.96 -11.59 4.42
C HIS A 59 -11.98 -10.89 3.07
N VAL A 60 -11.28 -9.76 2.97
CA VAL A 60 -11.12 -9.00 1.73
C VAL A 60 -9.64 -8.78 1.45
N GLU A 61 -9.22 -9.11 0.24
CA GLU A 61 -7.92 -8.73 -0.28
C GLU A 61 -8.05 -7.37 -0.99
N ALA A 62 -7.01 -6.56 -0.97
CA ALA A 62 -7.01 -5.30 -1.71
C ALA A 62 -5.64 -5.02 -2.32
N VAL A 63 -5.66 -4.43 -3.51
CA VAL A 63 -4.46 -3.92 -4.19
C VAL A 63 -4.58 -2.41 -4.33
N ALA A 64 -3.61 -1.69 -3.77
CA ALA A 64 -3.49 -0.25 -3.91
C ALA A 64 -2.26 0.11 -4.76
N LEU A 65 -2.44 1.01 -5.72
CA LEU A 65 -1.34 1.51 -6.55
C LEU A 65 -0.99 2.94 -6.14
N LEU A 66 0.29 3.19 -5.94
CA LEU A 66 0.82 4.50 -5.57
C LEU A 66 1.96 4.89 -6.51
N GLU A 67 2.06 6.18 -6.77
CA GLU A 67 3.18 6.75 -7.52
C GLU A 67 3.84 7.91 -6.76
N LYS A 68 5.13 8.11 -7.01
CA LYS A 68 5.89 9.28 -6.56
C LYS A 68 6.64 9.86 -7.75
N PRO A 69 6.80 11.19 -7.85
CA PRO A 69 7.56 11.80 -8.94
C PRO A 69 8.95 11.18 -9.07
N LYS A 70 9.33 10.77 -10.29
CA LYS A 70 10.70 10.30 -10.55
C LYS A 70 11.66 11.46 -10.31
N ARG A 71 12.61 11.26 -9.39
CA ARG A 71 13.71 12.21 -9.21
C ARG A 71 14.55 12.20 -10.50
N ARG A 72 14.58 13.32 -11.22
CA ARG A 72 15.49 13.49 -12.37
C ARG A 72 16.92 13.45 -11.81
N ARG A 73 17.73 12.52 -12.30
CA ARG A 73 19.17 12.46 -12.00
C ARG A 73 19.89 13.63 -12.66
#